data_AF-A0A517RID8-F1
#
_entry.id   AF-A0A517RID8-F1
#
_cell.length_a   1.000
_cell.length_b   1.000
_cell.length_c   1.000
_cell.angle_alpha   90.00
_cell.angle_beta   90.00
_cell.angle_gamma   90.00
#
_symmetry.space_group_name_H-M   'P 1'
#
loop_
_entity.id
_entity.type
_entity.pdbx_description
1 polymer ?
#
loop_
_entity_poly.entity_id
_entity_poly.type
_entity_poly.pdbx_seq_one_letter_code
_entity_poly.pdbx_strand_id
1 'polypeptide(L)'
;MVSPINRATEKIKTQSGCIGASLATVVSILRGLRLFVSHRPRTPLRVLCLMAFDTVCVLRYSRRLSSEKLQNLAALIDFGACANDLFDEKGFSREEYQTTRRLLESAEISGMVDEYLGKLRRLEDRRPTLNGDDQVYHLAQTYRESVIRLSLGTIAATALGNLTIEDGIQATYYQEDLKTLFRIVMLCQIIDDIFDFAKDKEDGLPGFLTAHASPYQALRLTSDAARYYADRRGLPSSPHMFPFRIAMLGISVIANVAIMYGYCRLKWYAFRNWSTWIKEWHASTDTHS
;
A
#
# COMPACT_ATOMS: atom_id res chain seq x y z
N MET A 1 -7.43 1.49 -29.73
CA MET A 1 -6.10 1.49 -30.40
C MET A 1 -5.08 1.12 -29.35
N VAL A 2 -4.56 -0.12 -29.43
CA VAL A 2 -3.57 -0.67 -28.50
C VAL A 2 -2.19 -0.19 -28.97
N SER A 3 -1.49 0.58 -28.14
CA SER A 3 -0.11 0.96 -28.42
C SER A 3 0.75 -0.30 -28.46
N PRO A 4 1.57 -0.53 -29.50
CA PRO A 4 2.43 -1.70 -29.56
C PRO A 4 3.54 -1.51 -28.52
N ILE A 5 3.44 -2.25 -27.42
CA ILE A 5 4.59 -2.53 -26.56
C ILE A 5 5.64 -3.12 -27.49
N ASN A 6 6.66 -2.32 -27.80
CA ASN A 6 7.82 -2.71 -28.58
C ASN A 6 8.43 -3.95 -27.92
N ARG A 7 8.12 -5.12 -28.48
CA ARG A 7 8.85 -6.38 -28.29
C ARG A 7 10.22 -6.30 -29.00
N ALA A 8 10.98 -5.25 -28.70
CA ALA A 8 12.33 -5.08 -29.21
C ALA A 8 13.31 -5.66 -28.17
N THR A 9 13.65 -6.94 -28.36
CA THR A 9 14.88 -7.57 -27.86
C THR A 9 15.19 -7.39 -26.37
N GLU A 10 14.40 -8.04 -25.51
CA GLU A 10 14.98 -8.60 -24.28
C GLU A 10 16.01 -9.66 -24.71
N LYS A 11 17.28 -9.28 -24.77
CA LYS A 11 18.36 -10.25 -24.59
C LYS A 11 18.00 -11.02 -23.33
N ILE A 12 17.77 -12.32 -23.47
CA ILE A 12 17.54 -13.25 -22.35
C ILE A 12 18.77 -13.17 -21.45
N LYS A 13 18.74 -12.23 -20.51
CA LYS A 13 19.65 -12.20 -19.37
C LYS A 13 19.25 -13.38 -18.52
N THR A 14 20.23 -14.20 -18.18
CA THR A 14 20.10 -15.34 -17.28
C THR A 14 19.29 -14.92 -16.05
N GLN A 15 18.06 -15.43 -15.94
CA GLN A 15 17.22 -15.17 -14.79
C GLN A 15 17.97 -15.65 -13.54
N SER A 16 18.06 -14.78 -12.53
CA SER A 16 18.73 -15.13 -11.28
C SER A 16 18.03 -16.32 -10.62
N GLY A 17 18.78 -17.38 -10.31
CA GLY A 17 18.26 -18.48 -9.49
C GLY A 17 17.87 -18.01 -8.09
N CYS A 18 17.18 -18.86 -7.31
CA CYS A 18 16.69 -18.51 -5.96
C CYS A 18 17.79 -17.89 -5.07
N ILE A 19 19.01 -18.43 -5.11
CA ILE A 19 20.14 -17.95 -4.31
C ILE A 19 20.55 -16.53 -4.75
N GLY A 20 20.67 -16.30 -6.06
CA GLY A 20 21.02 -14.98 -6.60
C GLY A 20 19.97 -13.92 -6.25
N ALA A 21 18.69 -14.28 -6.29
CA ALA A 21 17.62 -13.39 -5.91
C ALA A 21 17.60 -13.07 -4.41
N SER A 22 17.77 -14.09 -3.57
CA SER A 22 17.89 -13.89 -2.12
C SER A 22 19.09 -13.00 -1.77
N LEU A 23 20.24 -13.20 -2.41
CA LEU A 23 21.41 -12.34 -2.22
C LEU A 23 21.13 -10.90 -2.67
N ALA A 24 20.47 -10.71 -3.81
CA ALA A 24 20.06 -9.40 -4.28
C ALA A 24 19.19 -8.67 -3.24
N THR A 25 18.21 -9.37 -2.66
CA THR A 25 17.36 -8.85 -1.59
C THR A 25 18.14 -8.52 -0.33
N VAL A 26 18.99 -9.43 0.17
CA VAL A 26 19.78 -9.21 1.39
C VAL A 26 20.64 -7.94 1.25
N VAL A 27 21.34 -7.78 0.12
CA VAL A 27 22.16 -6.59 -0.11
C VAL A 27 21.29 -5.33 -0.22
N SER A 28 20.10 -5.41 -0.82
CA SER A 28 19.18 -4.27 -0.90
C SER A 28 18.66 -3.87 0.49
N ILE A 29 18.38 -4.84 1.37
CA ILE A 29 18.05 -4.61 2.78
C ILE A 29 19.21 -3.94 3.50
N LEU A 30 20.43 -4.49 3.41
CA LEU A 30 21.61 -3.92 4.07
C LEU A 30 21.88 -2.47 3.65
N ARG A 31 21.69 -2.14 2.36
CA ARG A 31 21.80 -0.76 1.86
C ARG A 31 20.68 0.12 2.43
N GLY A 32 19.45 -0.38 2.44
CA GLY A 32 18.30 0.34 2.95
C GLY A 32 18.31 0.53 4.47
N LEU A 33 19.08 -0.25 5.24
CA LEU A 33 19.18 -0.08 6.70
C LEU A 33 19.64 1.34 7.07
N ARG A 34 20.51 1.93 6.25
CA ARG A 34 20.97 3.31 6.43
C ARG A 34 19.84 4.33 6.27
N LEU A 35 18.79 3.99 5.52
CA LEU A 35 17.64 4.87 5.30
C LEU A 35 16.70 4.92 6.51
N PHE A 36 16.74 3.95 7.43
CA PHE A 36 16.00 4.06 8.70
C PHE A 36 16.57 5.14 9.64
N VAL A 37 17.84 5.51 9.45
CA VAL A 37 18.52 6.57 10.21
C VAL A 37 18.52 7.89 9.41
N SER A 38 18.06 7.86 8.16
CA SER A 38 17.89 9.04 7.32
C SER A 38 16.62 9.79 7.71
N HIS A 39 16.59 11.09 7.42
CA HIS A 39 15.37 11.89 7.52
C HIS A 39 14.29 11.46 6.51
N ARG A 40 14.68 10.73 5.45
CA ARG A 40 13.78 10.26 4.39
C ARG A 40 14.11 8.86 3.89
N PRO A 41 13.09 8.04 3.55
CA PRO A 41 11.67 8.33 3.71
C PRO A 41 11.21 8.17 5.17
N ARG A 42 10.12 8.83 5.55
CA ARG A 42 9.79 9.03 6.97
C ARG A 42 9.28 7.82 7.73
N THR A 43 8.77 6.81 7.02
CA THR A 43 8.16 5.65 7.67
C THR A 43 8.91 4.37 7.30
N PRO A 44 8.98 3.39 8.21
CA PRO A 44 9.60 2.11 7.93
C PRO A 44 9.03 1.41 6.68
N LEU A 45 7.72 1.52 6.44
CA LEU A 45 7.07 0.93 5.27
C LEU A 45 7.59 1.54 3.96
N ARG A 46 7.84 2.86 3.93
CA ARG A 46 8.40 3.54 2.76
C ARG A 46 9.86 3.12 2.51
N VAL A 47 10.64 2.89 3.57
CA VAL A 47 12.00 2.33 3.46
C VAL A 47 11.96 0.93 2.85
N LEU A 48 11.05 0.07 3.30
CA LEU A 48 10.85 -1.27 2.72
C LEU A 48 10.43 -1.21 1.25
N CYS A 49 9.60 -0.24 0.87
CA CYS A 49 9.25 0.01 -0.52
C CYS A 49 10.49 0.32 -1.38
N LEU A 50 11.39 1.18 -0.91
CA LEU A 50 12.65 1.47 -1.61
C LEU A 50 13.55 0.23 -1.75
N MET A 51 13.67 -0.57 -0.70
CA MET A 51 14.43 -1.83 -0.76
C MET A 51 13.84 -2.82 -1.77
N ALA A 52 12.51 -2.88 -1.85
CA ALA A 52 11.80 -3.71 -2.83
C ALA A 52 12.11 -3.24 -4.26
N PHE A 53 12.07 -1.94 -4.54
CA PHE A 53 12.41 -1.41 -5.87
C PHE A 53 13.89 -1.55 -6.23
N ASP A 54 14.84 -1.41 -5.29
CA ASP A 54 16.26 -1.73 -5.54
C ASP A 54 16.42 -3.21 -5.89
N THR A 55 15.71 -4.10 -5.17
CA THR A 55 15.69 -5.54 -5.46
C THR A 55 15.16 -5.81 -6.87
N VAL A 56 14.01 -5.23 -7.24
CA VAL A 56 13.43 -5.38 -8.59
C VAL A 56 14.42 -4.95 -9.67
N CYS A 57 15.10 -3.82 -9.50
CA CYS A 57 16.08 -3.35 -10.47
C CYS A 57 17.24 -4.34 -10.66
N VAL A 58 17.73 -4.93 -9.57
CA VAL A 58 18.78 -5.96 -9.64
C VAL A 58 18.28 -7.20 -10.34
N LEU A 59 17.06 -7.65 -10.04
CA LEU A 59 16.52 -8.87 -10.65
C LEU A 59 16.25 -8.71 -12.16
N ARG A 60 15.74 -7.55 -12.58
CA ARG A 60 15.42 -7.28 -13.99
C ARG A 60 16.62 -6.92 -14.83
N TYR A 61 17.48 -6.05 -14.31
CA TYR A 61 18.52 -5.41 -15.11
C TYR A 61 19.93 -5.77 -14.67
N SER A 62 20.08 -6.55 -13.59
CA SER A 62 21.38 -6.81 -12.95
C SER A 62 22.08 -5.52 -12.54
N ARG A 63 21.31 -4.47 -12.25
CA ARG A 63 21.79 -3.14 -11.88
C ARG A 63 21.03 -2.64 -10.68
N ARG A 64 21.76 -2.02 -9.76
CA ARG A 64 21.20 -1.36 -8.59
C ARG A 64 20.74 0.04 -8.91
N LEU A 65 19.80 0.55 -8.11
CA LEU A 65 19.51 1.97 -8.09
C LEU A 65 20.73 2.72 -7.57
N SER A 66 21.09 3.80 -8.27
CA SER A 66 22.11 4.74 -7.81
C SER A 66 21.62 5.43 -6.52
N SER A 67 22.55 5.97 -5.73
CA SER A 67 22.20 6.69 -4.51
C SER A 67 21.30 7.88 -4.78
N GLU A 68 21.58 8.63 -5.86
CA GLU A 68 20.74 9.73 -6.34
C GLU A 68 19.32 9.24 -6.68
N LYS A 69 19.19 8.14 -7.43
CA LYS A 69 17.89 7.59 -7.79
C LYS A 69 17.10 7.14 -6.56
N LEU A 70 17.76 6.55 -5.56
CA LEU A 70 17.14 6.19 -4.29
C LEU A 70 16.64 7.41 -3.51
N GLN A 71 17.40 8.52 -3.51
CA GLN A 71 16.98 9.78 -2.89
C GLN A 71 15.77 10.39 -3.61
N ASN A 72 15.78 10.38 -4.94
CA ASN A 72 14.66 10.88 -5.75
C ASN A 72 13.39 10.05 -5.51
N LEU A 73 13.51 8.72 -5.43
CA LEU A 73 12.40 7.84 -5.08
C LEU A 73 11.92 8.06 -3.64
N ALA A 74 12.83 8.26 -2.68
CA ALA A 74 12.45 8.56 -1.30
C ALA A 74 11.64 9.87 -1.22
N ALA A 75 12.09 10.91 -1.92
CA ALA A 75 11.37 12.17 -2.03
C ALA A 75 10.01 11.99 -2.71
N LEU A 76 9.91 11.15 -3.74
CA LEU A 76 8.67 10.88 -4.46
C LEU A 76 7.65 10.14 -3.58
N ILE A 77 8.11 9.15 -2.81
CA ILE A 77 7.25 8.40 -1.89
C ILE A 77 6.76 9.31 -0.75
N ASP A 78 7.62 10.16 -0.20
CA ASP A 78 7.21 11.15 0.80
C ASP A 78 6.25 12.19 0.21
N PHE A 79 6.48 12.62 -1.03
CA PHE A 79 5.57 13.52 -1.74
C PHE A 79 4.19 12.91 -1.94
N GLY A 80 4.11 11.65 -2.37
CA GLY A 80 2.84 10.93 -2.53
C GLY A 80 2.04 10.87 -1.22
N ALA A 81 2.72 10.70 -0.09
CA ALA A 81 2.07 10.78 1.21
C ALA A 81 1.58 12.19 1.54
N CYS A 82 2.39 13.23 1.33
CA CYS A 82 1.94 14.61 1.53
C CYS A 82 0.78 14.99 0.61
N ALA A 83 0.73 14.42 -0.60
CA ALA A 83 -0.38 14.60 -1.53
C ALA A 83 -1.66 13.92 -1.01
N ASN A 84 -1.57 12.71 -0.45
CA ASN A 84 -2.71 12.07 0.21
C ASN A 84 -3.19 12.89 1.42
N ASP A 85 -2.28 13.33 2.28
CA ASP A 85 -2.60 14.18 3.45
C ASP A 85 -3.33 15.47 3.04
N LEU A 86 -2.98 16.04 1.87
CA LEU A 86 -3.66 17.20 1.29
C LEU A 86 -5.11 16.91 0.93
N PHE A 87 -5.40 15.75 0.33
CA PHE A 87 -6.76 15.35 -0.05
C PHE A 87 -7.58 14.84 1.14
N ASP A 88 -6.91 14.32 2.17
CA ASP A 88 -7.54 13.87 3.41
C ASP A 88 -7.78 15.03 4.41
N GLU A 89 -7.36 16.26 4.07
CA GLU A 89 -7.43 17.46 4.91
C GLU A 89 -6.83 17.27 6.32
N LYS A 90 -5.95 16.28 6.49
CA LYS A 90 -5.45 15.82 7.79
C LYS A 90 -3.94 15.77 7.83
N GLY A 91 -3.34 16.45 8.81
CA GLY A 91 -1.89 16.41 9.02
C GLY A 91 -1.08 17.00 7.86
N PHE A 92 -1.74 17.68 6.90
CA PHE A 92 -1.07 18.28 5.77
C PHE A 92 -0.08 19.35 6.22
N SER A 93 1.20 19.10 5.98
CA SER A 93 2.24 20.11 6.14
C SER A 93 2.59 20.73 4.80
N ARG A 94 2.21 22.00 4.64
CA ARG A 94 2.52 22.79 3.44
C ARG A 94 4.02 22.91 3.21
N GLU A 95 4.79 23.07 4.29
CA GLU A 95 6.25 23.17 4.22
C GLU A 95 6.86 21.88 3.67
N GLU A 96 6.40 20.73 4.15
CA GLU A 96 6.91 19.43 3.74
C GLU A 96 6.52 19.09 2.31
N TYR A 97 5.28 19.40 1.92
CA TYR A 97 4.82 19.30 0.55
C TYR A 97 5.67 20.16 -0.39
N GLN A 98 5.94 21.42 -0.04
CA GLN A 98 6.78 22.30 -0.86
C GLN A 98 8.24 21.84 -0.92
N THR A 99 8.76 21.31 0.19
CA THR A 99 10.14 20.82 0.26
C THR A 99 10.32 19.56 -0.58
N THR A 100 9.40 18.61 -0.48
CA THR A 100 9.40 17.41 -1.34
C THR A 100 9.23 17.80 -2.81
N ARG A 101 8.29 18.71 -3.13
CA ARG A 101 8.11 19.22 -4.51
C ARG A 101 9.38 19.84 -5.10
N ARG A 102 10.06 20.74 -4.38
CA ARG A 102 11.33 21.36 -4.82
C ARG A 102 12.45 20.35 -5.10
N LEU A 103 12.51 19.28 -4.30
CA LEU A 103 13.49 18.20 -4.51
C LEU A 103 13.17 17.40 -5.78
N LEU A 104 11.89 17.16 -6.07
CA LEU A 104 11.45 16.50 -7.30
C LEU A 104 11.65 17.39 -8.53
N GLU A 105 11.49 18.72 -8.39
CA GLU A 105 11.81 19.69 -9.44
C GLU A 105 13.30 19.69 -9.76
N SER A 106 14.15 19.66 -8.75
CA SER A 106 15.61 19.59 -8.91
C SER A 106 16.09 18.26 -9.52
N ALA A 107 15.27 17.20 -9.39
CA ALA A 107 15.50 15.90 -9.99
C ALA A 107 14.90 15.78 -11.42
N GLU A 108 14.41 16.87 -12.00
CA GLU A 108 13.83 16.95 -13.35
C GLU A 108 12.62 16.02 -13.57
N ILE A 109 11.88 15.67 -12.51
CA ILE A 109 10.70 14.80 -12.59
C ILE A 109 9.37 15.55 -12.38
N SER A 110 9.37 16.89 -12.47
CA SER A 110 8.17 17.73 -12.29
C SER A 110 7.00 17.32 -13.19
N GLY A 111 7.26 17.01 -14.46
CA GLY A 111 6.21 16.60 -15.40
C GLY A 111 5.49 15.31 -14.96
N MET A 112 6.24 14.35 -14.42
CA MET A 112 5.67 13.11 -13.87
C MET A 112 4.89 13.37 -12.57
N VAL A 113 5.36 14.31 -11.74
CA VAL A 113 4.66 14.73 -10.52
C VAL A 113 3.31 15.38 -10.86
N ASP A 114 3.28 16.28 -11.83
CA ASP A 114 2.03 16.94 -12.25
C ASP A 114 1.05 15.94 -12.89
N GLU A 115 1.54 14.98 -13.69
CA GLU A 115 0.71 13.89 -14.22
C GLU A 115 0.13 13.02 -13.09
N TYR A 116 0.96 12.65 -12.11
CA TYR A 116 0.55 11.89 -10.93
C TYR A 116 -0.55 12.63 -10.16
N LEU A 117 -0.36 13.92 -9.86
CA LEU A 117 -1.36 14.73 -9.16
C LEU A 117 -2.67 14.84 -9.95
N GLY A 118 -2.59 15.00 -11.28
CA GLY A 118 -3.77 15.05 -12.14
C GLY A 118 -4.54 13.72 -12.18
N LYS A 119 -3.83 12.58 -12.17
CA LYS A 119 -4.44 11.25 -12.03
C LYS A 119 -5.02 11.03 -10.64
N LEU A 120 -4.31 11.43 -9.57
CA LEU A 120 -4.77 11.28 -8.19
C LEU A 120 -6.04 12.10 -7.95
N ARG A 121 -6.06 13.38 -8.36
CA ARG A 121 -7.26 14.23 -8.26
C ARG A 121 -8.50 13.58 -8.89
N ARG A 122 -8.36 12.96 -10.07
CA ARG A 122 -9.48 12.25 -10.72
C ARG A 122 -9.97 11.02 -9.96
N LEU A 123 -9.11 10.38 -9.19
CA LEU A 123 -9.51 9.29 -8.28
C LEU A 123 -10.23 9.87 -7.07
N GLU A 124 -9.72 10.97 -6.52
CA GLU A 124 -10.30 11.67 -5.37
C GLU A 124 -11.69 12.24 -5.67
N ASP A 125 -11.91 12.75 -6.89
CA ASP A 125 -13.24 13.19 -7.36
C ASP A 125 -14.28 12.05 -7.37
N ARG A 126 -13.83 10.79 -7.30
CA ARG A 126 -14.66 9.57 -7.27
C ARG A 126 -14.56 8.82 -5.94
N ARG A 127 -14.03 9.49 -4.91
CA ARG A 127 -13.89 8.92 -3.57
C ARG A 127 -15.25 8.42 -3.07
N PRO A 128 -15.36 7.14 -2.64
CA PRO A 128 -16.62 6.59 -2.17
C PRO A 128 -16.99 7.17 -0.80
N THR A 129 -18.30 7.26 -0.54
CA THR A 129 -18.82 7.73 0.75
C THR A 129 -18.62 6.69 1.85
N LEU A 130 -18.61 7.15 3.10
CA LEU A 130 -18.68 6.27 4.27
C LEU A 130 -20.04 5.58 4.40
N ASN A 131 -20.06 4.48 5.16
CA ASN A 131 -21.27 3.78 5.61
C ASN A 131 -22.22 3.39 4.47
N GLY A 132 -22.02 2.21 3.90
CA GLY A 132 -22.89 1.69 2.84
C GLY A 132 -23.05 0.18 2.89
N ASP A 133 -23.69 -0.36 1.87
CA ASP A 133 -23.84 -1.81 1.68
C ASP A 133 -22.57 -2.44 1.08
N ASP A 134 -22.67 -3.72 0.68
CA ASP A 134 -21.58 -4.45 0.03
C ASP A 134 -21.11 -3.76 -1.27
N GLN A 135 -21.98 -3.01 -1.97
CA GLN A 135 -21.61 -2.28 -3.17
C GLN A 135 -20.65 -1.13 -2.84
N VAL A 136 -20.92 -0.39 -1.76
CA VAL A 136 -20.03 0.70 -1.31
C VAL A 136 -18.68 0.15 -0.82
N TYR A 137 -18.66 -1.02 -0.18
CA TYR A 137 -17.41 -1.71 0.15
C TYR A 137 -16.58 -2.01 -1.10
N HIS A 138 -17.18 -2.59 -2.14
CA HIS A 138 -16.46 -2.91 -3.37
C HIS A 138 -15.97 -1.66 -4.12
N LEU A 139 -16.72 -0.56 -4.03
CA LEU A 139 -16.26 0.74 -4.54
C LEU A 139 -15.05 1.25 -3.75
N ALA A 140 -15.07 1.17 -2.42
CA ALA A 140 -13.93 1.53 -1.57
C ALA A 140 -12.70 0.66 -1.87
N GLN A 141 -12.87 -0.64 -2.04
CA GLN A 141 -11.79 -1.53 -2.46
C GLN A 141 -11.23 -1.11 -3.82
N THR A 142 -12.07 -0.92 -4.84
CA THR A 142 -11.65 -0.55 -6.20
C THR A 142 -10.92 0.79 -6.22
N TYR A 143 -11.41 1.75 -5.44
CA TYR A 143 -10.77 3.04 -5.23
C TYR A 143 -9.37 2.88 -4.62
N ARG A 144 -9.24 2.14 -3.52
CA ARG A 144 -7.94 1.89 -2.84
C ARG A 144 -6.96 1.15 -3.75
N GLU A 145 -7.43 0.14 -4.49
CA GLU A 145 -6.60 -0.53 -5.50
C GLU A 145 -6.09 0.46 -6.55
N SER A 146 -6.93 1.37 -7.04
CA SER A 146 -6.56 2.36 -8.05
C SER A 146 -5.52 3.36 -7.54
N VAL A 147 -5.68 3.86 -6.31
CA VAL A 147 -4.72 4.76 -5.65
C VAL A 147 -3.36 4.09 -5.46
N ILE A 148 -3.35 2.83 -4.99
CA ILE A 148 -2.12 2.06 -4.78
C ILE A 148 -1.43 1.76 -6.11
N ARG A 149 -2.19 1.40 -7.16
CA ARG A 149 -1.63 1.16 -8.50
C ARG A 149 -1.06 2.43 -9.12
N LEU A 150 -1.72 3.58 -8.95
CA LEU A 150 -1.19 4.86 -9.38
C LEU A 150 0.14 5.17 -8.68
N SER A 151 0.18 4.99 -7.36
CA SER A 151 1.38 5.26 -6.56
C SER A 151 2.53 4.32 -6.92
N LEU A 152 2.29 3.00 -6.93
CA LEU A 152 3.30 2.01 -7.33
C LEU A 152 3.72 2.15 -8.78
N GLY A 153 2.79 2.45 -9.68
CA GLY A 153 3.07 2.68 -11.10
C GLY A 153 3.96 3.88 -11.32
N THR A 154 3.75 4.97 -10.59
CA THR A 154 4.60 6.17 -10.64
C THR A 154 6.01 5.90 -10.09
N ILE A 155 6.10 5.15 -8.98
CA ILE A 155 7.39 4.73 -8.42
C ILE A 155 8.12 3.80 -9.40
N ALA A 156 7.42 2.84 -10.03
CA ALA A 156 7.99 1.96 -11.04
C ALA A 156 8.46 2.73 -12.28
N ALA A 157 7.66 3.67 -12.75
CA ALA A 157 7.99 4.54 -13.86
C ALA A 157 9.29 5.31 -13.61
N THR A 158 9.40 5.88 -12.42
CA THR A 158 10.60 6.58 -11.98
C THR A 158 11.77 5.60 -11.86
N ALA A 159 11.63 4.51 -11.10
CA ALA A 159 12.72 3.60 -10.75
C ALA A 159 13.32 2.87 -11.95
N LEU A 160 12.47 2.42 -12.89
CA LEU A 160 12.88 1.59 -14.03
C LEU A 160 13.30 2.40 -15.26
N GLY A 161 13.07 3.72 -15.25
CA GLY A 161 13.76 4.69 -16.12
C GLY A 161 13.35 4.72 -17.59
N ASN A 162 12.30 4.01 -18.01
CA ASN A 162 11.84 3.95 -19.42
C ASN A 162 10.32 3.72 -19.55
N LEU A 163 9.55 4.06 -18.52
CA LEU A 163 8.12 3.77 -18.47
C LEU A 163 7.36 5.07 -18.22
N THR A 164 6.20 5.20 -18.86
CA THR A 164 5.20 6.19 -18.46
C THR A 164 4.52 5.74 -17.16
N ILE A 165 3.78 6.64 -16.49
CA ILE A 165 2.96 6.25 -15.33
C ILE A 165 1.97 5.16 -15.73
N GLU A 166 1.40 5.26 -16.93
CA GLU A 166 0.44 4.27 -17.44
C GLU A 166 1.10 2.89 -17.62
N ASP A 167 2.30 2.83 -18.20
CA ASP A 167 3.04 1.57 -18.32
C ASP A 167 3.35 0.98 -16.94
N GLY A 168 3.70 1.83 -15.97
CA GLY A 168 3.90 1.44 -14.58
C GLY A 168 2.62 0.86 -13.94
N ILE A 169 1.47 1.50 -14.16
CA ILE A 169 0.17 1.00 -13.69
C ILE A 169 -0.15 -0.35 -14.33
N GLN A 170 -0.03 -0.47 -15.66
CA GLN A 170 -0.27 -1.74 -16.37
C GLN A 170 0.67 -2.85 -15.86
N ALA A 171 1.91 -2.52 -15.55
CA ALA A 171 2.86 -3.48 -14.99
C ALA A 171 2.41 -4.06 -13.64
N THR A 172 1.65 -3.32 -12.83
CA THR A 172 1.07 -3.85 -11.58
C THR A 172 -0.01 -4.94 -11.79
N TYR A 173 -0.52 -5.10 -13.01
CA TYR A 173 -1.46 -6.17 -13.36
C TYR A 173 -0.76 -7.41 -13.92
N TYR A 174 0.25 -7.20 -14.76
CA TYR A 174 0.77 -8.24 -15.64
C TYR A 174 2.22 -8.66 -15.34
N GLN A 175 3.02 -7.83 -14.68
CA GLN A 175 4.42 -8.15 -14.38
C GLN A 175 4.52 -8.77 -12.99
N GLU A 176 5.13 -9.95 -12.93
CA GLU A 176 5.16 -10.86 -11.78
C GLU A 176 5.55 -10.19 -10.45
N ASP A 177 6.62 -9.41 -10.46
CA ASP A 177 7.16 -8.67 -9.34
C ASP A 177 6.29 -7.48 -8.91
N LEU A 178 5.90 -6.60 -9.83
CA LEU A 178 5.08 -5.43 -9.52
C LEU A 178 3.67 -5.82 -9.10
N LYS A 179 3.11 -6.89 -9.67
CA LYS A 179 1.86 -7.51 -9.20
C LYS A 179 2.00 -8.06 -7.78
N THR A 180 3.12 -8.70 -7.47
CA THR A 180 3.39 -9.21 -6.12
C THR A 180 3.55 -8.06 -5.12
N LEU A 181 4.26 -6.99 -5.49
CA LEU A 181 4.39 -5.79 -4.67
C LEU A 181 3.06 -5.09 -4.43
N PHE A 182 2.23 -4.94 -5.46
CA PHE A 182 0.86 -4.45 -5.33
C PHE A 182 0.09 -5.23 -4.26
N ARG A 183 0.11 -6.56 -4.32
CA ARG A 183 -0.57 -7.42 -3.36
C ARG A 183 -0.01 -7.29 -1.93
N ILE A 184 1.31 -7.13 -1.78
CA ILE A 184 1.93 -6.87 -0.47
C ILE A 184 1.42 -5.54 0.10
N VAL A 185 1.40 -4.48 -0.72
CA VAL A 185 0.93 -3.16 -0.29
C VAL A 185 -0.55 -3.18 0.05
N MET A 186 -1.39 -3.91 -0.68
CA MET A 186 -2.80 -4.09 -0.32
C MET A 186 -2.96 -4.78 1.04
N LEU A 187 -2.13 -5.77 1.37
CA LEU A 187 -2.14 -6.42 2.68
C LEU A 187 -1.69 -5.45 3.79
N CYS A 188 -0.68 -4.62 3.53
CA CYS A 188 -0.30 -3.55 4.46
C CYS A 188 -1.44 -2.56 4.68
N GLN A 189 -2.14 -2.13 3.62
CA GLN A 189 -3.30 -1.24 3.76
C GLN A 189 -4.40 -1.86 4.62
N ILE A 190 -4.68 -3.16 4.45
CA ILE A 190 -5.65 -3.86 5.31
C ILE A 190 -5.21 -3.85 6.77
N ILE A 191 -3.92 -4.07 7.04
CA ILE A 191 -3.37 -4.03 8.40
C ILE A 191 -3.55 -2.63 8.99
N ASP A 192 -3.18 -1.59 8.24
CA ASP A 192 -3.27 -0.19 8.66
C ASP A 192 -4.74 0.18 8.95
N ASP A 193 -5.68 -0.12 8.03
CA ASP A 193 -7.12 0.13 8.22
C ASP A 193 -7.68 -0.52 9.49
N ILE A 194 -7.18 -1.70 9.89
CA ILE A 194 -7.60 -2.38 11.12
C ILE A 194 -7.14 -1.62 12.37
N PHE A 195 -5.88 -1.19 12.39
CA PHE A 195 -5.34 -0.48 13.54
C PHE A 195 -5.87 0.94 13.63
N ASP A 196 -6.06 1.61 12.50
CA ASP A 196 -6.49 3.00 12.41
C ASP A 196 -8.01 3.17 12.29
N PHE A 197 -8.79 2.08 12.27
CA PHE A 197 -10.26 2.09 12.11
C PHE A 197 -10.99 3.19 12.89
N ALA A 198 -10.68 3.35 14.19
CA ALA A 198 -11.38 4.33 15.02
C ALA A 198 -11.13 5.76 14.57
N LYS A 199 -9.88 6.04 14.17
CA LYS A 199 -9.43 7.34 13.69
C LYS A 199 -9.97 7.61 12.28
N ASP A 200 -9.85 6.65 11.38
CA ASP A 200 -10.34 6.79 10.01
C ASP A 200 -11.86 6.98 9.95
N LYS A 201 -12.59 6.33 10.87
CA LYS A 201 -14.02 6.54 11.02
C LYS A 201 -14.36 7.96 11.49
N GLU A 202 -13.62 8.50 12.45
CA GLU A 202 -13.78 9.88 12.93
C GLU A 202 -13.49 10.89 11.81
N ASP A 203 -12.46 10.61 11.02
CA ASP A 203 -11.96 11.50 9.96
C ASP A 203 -12.73 11.37 8.63
N GLY A 204 -13.76 10.54 8.55
CA GLY A 204 -14.54 10.43 7.31
C GLY A 204 -13.88 9.62 6.19
N LEU A 205 -12.79 8.88 6.47
CA LEU A 205 -11.93 8.30 5.44
C LEU A 205 -12.42 6.92 4.97
N PRO A 206 -12.66 6.70 3.65
CA PRO A 206 -13.15 5.42 3.15
C PRO A 206 -12.04 4.38 3.10
N GLY A 207 -12.19 3.31 3.88
CA GLY A 207 -11.30 2.17 3.95
C GLY A 207 -12.08 0.87 3.98
N PHE A 208 -11.37 -0.25 4.03
CA PHE A 208 -11.96 -1.59 4.11
C PHE A 208 -12.90 -1.74 5.32
N LEU A 209 -12.66 -0.98 6.39
CA LEU A 209 -13.46 -1.04 7.61
C LEU A 209 -14.39 0.14 7.84
N THR A 210 -14.48 1.14 6.96
CA THR A 210 -15.38 2.30 7.19
C THR A 210 -16.51 2.39 6.14
N ALA A 211 -16.42 1.60 5.07
CA ALA A 211 -17.39 1.54 3.98
C ALA A 211 -18.37 0.34 4.15
N HIS A 212 -19.10 0.25 5.26
CA HIS A 212 -19.98 -0.90 5.53
C HIS A 212 -21.22 -0.57 6.37
N ALA A 213 -22.18 -1.51 6.40
CA ALA A 213 -23.40 -1.41 7.20
C ALA A 213 -23.21 -1.89 8.65
N SER A 214 -22.32 -2.86 8.89
CA SER A 214 -22.00 -3.33 10.26
C SER A 214 -20.52 -3.72 10.45
N PRO A 215 -19.93 -3.49 11.64
CA PRO A 215 -18.51 -3.79 11.89
C PRO A 215 -18.13 -5.27 11.68
N TYR A 216 -19.05 -6.21 11.94
CA TYR A 216 -18.80 -7.63 11.74
C TYR A 216 -18.73 -8.00 10.25
N GLN A 217 -19.64 -7.43 9.45
CA GLN A 217 -19.62 -7.58 8.00
C GLN A 217 -18.35 -6.98 7.41
N ALA A 218 -17.93 -5.81 7.89
CA ALA A 218 -16.66 -5.17 7.52
C ALA A 218 -15.47 -6.10 7.68
N LEU A 219 -15.28 -6.67 8.88
CA LEU A 219 -14.17 -7.56 9.15
C LEU A 219 -14.23 -8.84 8.30
N ARG A 220 -15.43 -9.35 8.02
CA ARG A 220 -15.60 -10.51 7.14
C ARG A 220 -15.13 -10.19 5.72
N LEU A 221 -15.64 -9.09 5.15
CA LEU A 221 -15.25 -8.67 3.81
C LEU A 221 -13.74 -8.36 3.73
N THR A 222 -13.20 -7.65 4.73
CA THR A 222 -11.76 -7.39 4.86
C THR A 222 -10.95 -8.67 4.98
N SER A 223 -11.46 -9.68 5.67
CA SER A 223 -10.84 -11.01 5.72
C SER A 223 -10.84 -11.69 4.36
N ASP A 224 -11.92 -11.59 3.59
CA ASP A 224 -12.01 -12.12 2.24
C ASP A 224 -11.07 -11.39 1.27
N ALA A 225 -10.98 -10.06 1.37
CA ALA A 225 -10.02 -9.26 0.62
C ALA A 225 -8.57 -9.65 0.97
N ALA A 226 -8.24 -9.82 2.26
CA ALA A 226 -6.91 -10.28 2.68
C ALA A 226 -6.58 -11.66 2.11
N ARG A 227 -7.54 -12.60 2.11
CA ARG A 227 -7.35 -13.92 1.47
C ARG A 227 -7.12 -13.80 -0.03
N TYR A 228 -7.87 -12.93 -0.71
CA TYR A 228 -7.70 -12.66 -2.13
C TYR A 228 -6.28 -12.14 -2.43
N TYR A 229 -5.81 -11.12 -1.70
CA TYR A 229 -4.46 -10.60 -1.88
C TYR A 229 -3.35 -11.53 -1.41
N ALA A 230 -3.65 -12.51 -0.54
CA ALA A 230 -2.72 -13.56 -0.10
C ALA A 230 -2.72 -14.82 -0.97
N ASP A 231 -3.68 -15.00 -1.89
CA ASP A 231 -3.86 -16.24 -2.67
C ASP A 231 -2.60 -16.63 -3.48
N ARG A 232 -1.99 -17.75 -3.10
CA ARG A 232 -0.75 -18.24 -3.70
C ARG A 232 -0.96 -18.88 -5.08
N ARG A 233 -2.20 -19.24 -5.45
CA ARG A 233 -2.51 -19.88 -6.74
C ARG A 233 -2.20 -19.01 -7.96
N GLY A 234 -2.11 -17.68 -7.76
CA GLY A 234 -1.72 -16.72 -8.78
C GLY A 234 -0.35 -16.09 -8.56
N LEU A 235 0.49 -16.64 -7.68
CA LEU A 235 1.84 -16.13 -7.47
C LEU A 235 2.80 -16.69 -8.53
N PRO A 236 3.74 -15.87 -9.01
CA PRO A 236 4.84 -16.30 -9.85
C PRO A 236 5.59 -17.51 -9.28
N SER A 237 5.80 -18.55 -10.10
CA SER A 237 6.63 -19.71 -9.73
C SER A 237 8.11 -19.48 -10.02
N SER A 238 8.46 -18.41 -10.74
CA SER A 238 9.82 -18.07 -11.14
C SER A 238 10.81 -18.05 -9.96
N PRO A 239 12.03 -18.59 -10.10
CA PRO A 239 13.02 -18.66 -9.02
C PRO A 239 13.38 -17.28 -8.43
N HIS A 240 13.46 -16.26 -9.28
CA HIS A 240 13.82 -14.90 -8.88
C HIS A 240 12.76 -14.22 -8.00
N MET A 241 11.54 -14.75 -7.98
CA MET A 241 10.43 -14.26 -7.17
C MET A 241 10.42 -14.81 -5.75
N PHE A 242 11.37 -15.70 -5.40
CA PHE A 242 11.44 -16.31 -4.07
C PHE A 242 11.39 -15.30 -2.91
N PRO A 243 12.19 -14.22 -2.89
CA PRO A 243 12.17 -13.27 -1.78
C PRO A 243 10.81 -12.58 -1.60
N PHE A 244 10.16 -12.19 -2.70
CA PHE A 244 8.82 -11.59 -2.65
C PHE A 244 7.76 -12.58 -2.19
N ARG A 245 7.88 -13.88 -2.50
CA ARG A 245 6.98 -14.91 -1.96
C ARG A 245 7.13 -15.08 -0.44
N ILE A 246 8.34 -14.98 0.09
CA ILE A 246 8.58 -15.01 1.53
C ILE A 246 8.01 -13.76 2.20
N ALA A 247 8.25 -12.57 1.63
CA ALA A 247 7.65 -11.33 2.12
C ALA A 247 6.11 -11.39 2.11
N MET A 248 5.53 -11.90 1.02
CA MET A 248 4.08 -12.13 0.90
C MET A 248 3.55 -13.05 2.00
N LEU A 249 4.24 -14.15 2.28
CA LEU A 249 3.86 -15.07 3.35
C LEU A 249 3.88 -14.37 4.71
N GLY A 250 4.97 -13.64 5.00
CA GLY A 250 5.12 -12.90 6.25
C GLY A 250 4.00 -11.88 6.45
N ILE A 251 3.74 -11.02 5.45
CA ILE A 251 2.70 -10.00 5.55
C ILE A 251 1.29 -10.61 5.61
N SER A 252 1.06 -11.75 4.94
CA SER A 252 -0.22 -12.48 5.03
C SER A 252 -0.47 -13.01 6.44
N VAL A 253 0.57 -13.49 7.14
CA VAL A 253 0.45 -13.90 8.54
C VAL A 253 0.11 -12.70 9.42
N ILE A 254 0.79 -11.57 9.24
CA ILE A 254 0.53 -10.34 9.99
C ILE A 254 -0.90 -9.85 9.75
N ALA A 255 -1.38 -9.85 8.49
CA ALA A 255 -2.75 -9.46 8.16
C ALA A 255 -3.79 -10.34 8.87
N ASN A 256 -3.58 -11.66 8.91
CA ASN A 256 -4.48 -12.57 9.64
C ASN A 256 -4.48 -12.28 11.15
N VAL A 257 -3.32 -11.99 11.74
CA VAL A 257 -3.23 -11.61 13.16
C VAL A 257 -3.95 -10.29 13.43
N ALA A 258 -3.79 -9.28 12.55
CA ALA A 258 -4.49 -8.01 12.65
C ALA A 258 -6.02 -8.22 12.57
N ILE A 259 -6.50 -9.02 11.61
CA ILE A 259 -7.93 -9.33 11.47
C ILE A 259 -8.47 -10.01 12.72
N MET A 260 -7.73 -11.00 13.25
CA MET A 260 -8.10 -11.68 14.50
C MET A 260 -8.18 -10.70 15.67
N TYR A 261 -7.21 -9.79 15.78
CA TYR A 261 -7.22 -8.70 16.76
C TYR A 261 -8.46 -7.82 16.61
N GLY A 262 -8.82 -7.43 15.38
CA GLY A 262 -10.04 -6.67 15.08
C GLY A 262 -11.31 -7.38 15.56
N TYR A 263 -11.44 -8.69 15.30
CA TYR A 263 -12.56 -9.49 15.79
C TYR A 263 -12.62 -9.57 17.32
N CYS A 264 -11.48 -9.79 17.98
CA CYS A 264 -11.39 -9.81 19.44
C CYS A 264 -11.79 -8.47 20.05
N ARG A 265 -11.33 -7.35 19.46
CA ARG A 265 -11.65 -6.00 19.89
C ARG A 265 -13.16 -5.72 19.79
N LEU A 266 -13.80 -6.08 18.68
CA LEU A 266 -15.25 -5.91 18.53
C LEU A 266 -16.05 -6.74 19.53
N LYS A 267 -15.67 -8.01 19.74
CA LYS A 267 -16.32 -8.88 20.74
C LYS A 267 -16.19 -8.29 22.15
N TRP A 268 -15.01 -7.76 22.48
CA TRP A 268 -14.78 -7.10 23.76
C TRP A 268 -15.66 -5.86 23.95
N TYR A 269 -15.80 -5.01 22.93
CA TYR A 269 -16.71 -3.86 23.00
C TYR A 269 -18.16 -4.28 23.19
N ALA A 270 -18.64 -5.28 22.45
CA ALA A 270 -20.00 -5.79 22.60
C ALA A 270 -20.25 -6.36 24.01
N PHE A 271 -19.30 -7.14 24.53
CA PHE A 271 -19.36 -7.69 25.89
C PHE A 271 -19.37 -6.59 26.96
N ARG A 272 -18.50 -5.58 26.82
CA ARG A 272 -18.43 -4.43 27.74
C ARG A 272 -19.76 -3.67 27.76
N ASN A 273 -20.32 -3.35 26.60
CA ASN A 273 -21.60 -2.62 26.50
C ASN A 273 -22.79 -3.43 27.03
N TRP A 274 -22.78 -4.75 26.86
CA TRP A 274 -23.77 -5.63 27.48
C TRP A 274 -23.66 -5.64 29.00
N SER A 275 -22.44 -5.70 29.54
CA SER A 275 -22.22 -5.67 30.99
C SER A 275 -22.63 -4.33 31.65
N THR A 276 -22.46 -3.20 30.95
CA THR A 276 -22.93 -1.89 31.43
C THR A 276 -24.44 -1.81 31.41
N TRP A 277 -25.09 -2.33 30.37
CA TRP A 277 -26.55 -2.40 30.29
C TRP A 277 -27.15 -3.24 31.43
N ILE A 278 -26.55 -4.40 31.76
CA ILE A 278 -26.99 -5.21 32.91
C ILE A 278 -26.86 -4.43 34.23
N LYS A 279 -25.76 -3.68 34.42
CA LYS A 279 -25.54 -2.88 35.62
C LYS A 279 -26.53 -1.72 35.74
N GLU A 280 -26.83 -1.05 34.65
CA GLU A 280 -27.85 0.02 34.60
C GLU A 280 -29.25 -0.53 34.85
N TRP A 281 -29.57 -1.71 34.32
CA TRP A 281 -30.84 -2.39 34.56
C TRP A 281 -31.02 -2.73 36.05
N HIS A 282 -30.00 -3.28 36.71
CA HIS A 282 -30.05 -3.57 38.14
C HIS A 282 -30.11 -2.29 39.01
N ALA A 283 -29.38 -1.24 38.65
CA ALA A 283 -29.44 0.04 39.38
C ALA A 283 -30.81 0.76 39.23
N SER A 284 -31.49 0.56 38.10
CA SER A 284 -32.85 1.06 37.85
C SER A 284 -33.94 0.28 38.60
N THR A 285 -33.71 -1.00 38.93
CA THR A 285 -34.67 -1.79 39.72
C THR A 285 -34.57 -1.50 41.21
N ASP A 286 -33.39 -1.13 41.71
CA ASP A 286 -33.15 -0.84 43.14
C ASP A 286 -33.64 0.56 43.56
N THR A 287 -33.98 1.45 42.61
CA THR A 287 -34.48 2.81 42.88
C THR A 287 -36.01 2.90 42.96
N HIS A 288 -36.72 1.79 42.78
CA HIS A 288 -38.18 1.70 42.82
C HIS A 288 -38.73 0.76 43.91
N SER A 289 -37.88 0.36 44.86
CA SER A 289 -38.23 -0.40 46.07
C SER A 289 -37.95 0.42 47.33
#